data_AF-A0A4S8S419-F1
#
_entry.id   AF-A0A4S8S419-F1
#
_cell.length_a   1.000
_cell.length_b   1.000
_cell.length_c   1.000
_cell.angle_alpha   90.00
_cell.angle_beta   90.00
_cell.angle_gamma   90.00
#
_symmetry.space_group_name_H-M   'P 1'
#
loop_
_entity.id
_entity.type
_entity.pdbx_description
1 polymer ?
#
loop_
_entity_poly.entity_id
_entity_poly.type
_entity_poly.pdbx_seq_one_letter_code
_entity_poly.pdbx_strand_id
1 'polypeptide(L)'
;MTHQVHLSATLPFPALLTSTPTSSPSIPSIINTYSRTITTITMAFTDPLQYLGAATALFLTLKVVHFATPYLTPSKLHRYQHDGNSWALVTGSTSGIGEGFAHALANKKFNLLLHGRNQNKLDKLVKELNTQYPDVQVKTVIADVSDIDVDVSAIVSAASSLPGKLTILINNVGGAPLSPSYGTLTEVDANYVDKMINLNSRFPTQLTREMLPLLTNNSPALIMSTCSVTGYRGLPYLAVYSATKAFNYIFNEAMATELLAESKNIEMLGIVVASVVSAGNKTTEGVFTCNARKMAEEALGRVGCGRAQVIGWWRHAVQWWLMSLLPAWALEKALIGAMTDRRVQEQKGE
;
A
#
# COMPACT_ATOMS: atom_id res chain seq x y z
N MET A 1 68.72 42.30 21.57
CA MET A 1 70.05 41.80 22.00
C MET A 1 70.21 40.41 21.40
N THR A 2 70.40 40.27 20.08
CA THR A 2 71.71 40.40 19.40
C THR A 2 72.83 39.74 20.20
N HIS A 3 73.30 38.59 19.75
CA HIS A 3 74.70 38.44 19.34
C HIS A 3 74.93 37.10 18.63
N GLN A 4 75.08 37.19 17.30
CA GLN A 4 76.09 36.42 16.59
C GLN A 4 77.48 36.89 17.07
N VAL A 5 78.49 36.01 17.05
CA VAL A 5 79.63 36.07 16.10
C VAL A 5 80.88 35.27 16.61
N HIS A 6 81.43 34.48 15.68
CA HIS A 6 82.80 33.95 15.45
C HIS A 6 83.50 32.88 16.33
N LEU A 7 83.61 31.67 15.73
CA LEU A 7 84.81 31.03 15.13
C LEU A 7 86.22 31.33 15.72
N SER A 8 86.92 30.28 16.17
CA SER A 8 88.08 29.65 15.49
C SER A 8 88.96 28.85 16.46
N ALA A 9 89.20 27.56 16.19
CA ALA A 9 90.50 26.87 16.37
C ALA A 9 90.42 25.34 16.02
N THR A 10 90.92 25.00 14.82
CA THR A 10 91.79 23.87 14.44
C THR A 10 91.73 22.48 15.12
N LEU A 11 91.24 21.48 14.34
CA LEU A 11 91.81 20.15 13.92
C LEU A 11 92.37 19.13 14.96
N PRO A 12 92.21 17.79 14.77
CA PRO A 12 92.51 17.07 13.52
C PRO A 12 91.55 15.92 13.08
N PHE A 13 91.76 15.51 11.84
CA PHE A 13 91.18 14.36 11.12
C PHE A 13 91.12 13.04 11.92
N PRO A 14 90.12 12.20 11.63
CA PRO A 14 90.43 10.81 11.29
C PRO A 14 89.78 10.34 9.98
N ALA A 15 90.61 9.68 9.19
CA ALA A 15 90.36 8.70 8.14
C ALA A 15 88.93 8.46 7.64
N LEU A 16 88.73 8.72 6.35
CA LEU A 16 87.74 8.06 5.51
C LEU A 16 87.95 6.53 5.60
N LEU A 17 86.95 5.80 6.07
CA LEU A 17 86.72 4.41 5.66
C LEU A 17 85.38 4.32 4.95
N THR A 18 85.51 4.04 3.66
CA THR A 18 84.51 3.73 2.67
C THR A 18 83.72 2.48 3.06
N SER A 19 82.41 2.62 3.27
CA SER A 19 81.45 1.56 2.97
C SER A 19 80.28 2.19 2.22
N THR A 20 80.40 2.26 0.90
CA THR A 20 79.26 2.40 0.02
C THR A 20 78.33 1.21 0.26
N PRO A 21 77.01 1.39 0.44
CA PRO A 21 76.09 0.28 0.38
C PRO A 21 75.96 -0.14 -1.09
N THR A 22 76.85 -1.04 -1.53
CA THR A 22 76.77 -1.67 -2.84
C THR A 22 75.78 -2.83 -2.80
N SER A 23 74.51 -2.51 -3.05
CA SER A 23 73.62 -3.43 -3.76
C SER A 23 72.41 -2.64 -4.27
N SER A 24 72.44 -2.29 -5.56
CA SER A 24 71.20 -1.93 -6.26
C SER A 24 70.25 -3.13 -6.13
N PRO A 25 69.01 -2.96 -5.63
CA PRO A 25 68.07 -4.07 -5.54
C PRO A 25 67.92 -4.70 -6.92
N SER A 26 68.15 -6.01 -7.01
CA SER A 26 68.03 -6.73 -8.28
C SER A 26 66.60 -6.59 -8.80
N ILE A 27 66.43 -6.41 -10.11
CA ILE A 27 65.11 -6.27 -10.77
C ILE A 27 64.07 -7.29 -10.26
N PRO A 28 64.43 -8.58 -9.99
CA PRO A 28 63.50 -9.56 -9.40
C PRO A 28 62.98 -9.18 -8.00
N SER A 29 63.80 -8.55 -7.14
CA SER A 29 63.41 -8.15 -5.79
C SER A 29 62.39 -7.01 -5.75
N ILE A 30 62.49 -6.09 -6.71
CA ILE A 30 61.55 -4.98 -6.90
C ILE A 30 60.21 -5.54 -7.37
N ILE A 31 60.21 -6.39 -8.42
CA ILE A 31 59.00 -7.02 -8.96
C ILE A 31 58.25 -7.84 -7.88
N ASN A 32 58.98 -8.58 -7.03
CA ASN A 32 58.37 -9.39 -5.98
C ASN A 32 57.74 -8.53 -4.87
N THR A 33 58.33 -7.36 -4.59
CA THR A 33 57.79 -6.39 -3.60
C THR A 33 56.54 -5.71 -4.14
N TYR A 34 56.54 -5.29 -5.41
CA TYR A 34 55.34 -4.75 -6.06
C TYR A 34 54.23 -5.80 -6.17
N SER A 35 54.55 -7.04 -6.54
CA SER A 35 53.57 -8.13 -6.61
C SER A 35 52.94 -8.41 -5.25
N ARG A 36 53.72 -8.51 -4.17
CA ARG A 36 53.19 -8.66 -2.81
C ARG A 36 52.33 -7.48 -2.37
N THR A 37 52.76 -6.25 -2.67
CA THR A 37 52.01 -5.04 -2.30
C THR A 37 50.68 -4.97 -3.05
N ILE A 38 50.68 -5.28 -4.35
CA ILE A 38 49.46 -5.38 -5.17
C ILE A 38 48.56 -6.49 -4.63
N THR A 39 49.07 -7.69 -4.35
CA THR A 39 48.27 -8.80 -3.80
C THR A 39 47.69 -8.47 -2.42
N THR A 40 48.44 -7.83 -1.52
CA THR A 40 47.93 -7.41 -0.21
C THR A 40 46.90 -6.30 -0.33
N ILE A 41 47.09 -5.33 -1.24
CA ILE A 41 46.11 -4.29 -1.55
C ILE A 41 44.84 -4.92 -2.16
N THR A 42 44.98 -5.81 -3.14
CA THR A 42 43.85 -6.52 -3.74
C THR A 42 43.09 -7.34 -2.70
N MET A 43 43.77 -8.09 -1.82
CA MET A 43 43.12 -8.83 -0.73
C MET A 43 42.42 -7.89 0.27
N ALA A 44 43.07 -6.78 0.66
CA ALA A 44 42.51 -5.78 1.56
C ALA A 44 41.30 -5.04 0.98
N PHE A 45 41.17 -4.94 -0.35
CA PHE A 45 40.00 -4.37 -1.02
C PHE A 45 38.95 -5.42 -1.41
N THR A 46 39.32 -6.68 -1.64
CA THR A 46 38.35 -7.74 -1.94
C THR A 46 37.51 -8.09 -0.72
N ASP A 47 38.06 -8.09 0.49
CA ASP A 47 37.31 -8.51 1.67
C ASP A 47 36.17 -7.51 2.00
N PRO A 48 36.39 -6.18 2.05
CA PRO A 48 35.30 -5.21 2.28
C PRO A 48 34.27 -5.19 1.15
N LEU A 49 34.71 -5.30 -0.11
CA LEU A 49 33.80 -5.32 -1.26
C LEU A 49 32.96 -6.60 -1.29
N GLN A 50 33.51 -7.75 -0.86
CA GLN A 50 32.77 -9.00 -0.71
C GLN A 50 31.71 -8.89 0.39
N TYR A 51 32.06 -8.34 1.56
CA TYR A 51 31.08 -8.14 2.63
C TYR A 51 29.99 -7.15 2.21
N LEU A 52 30.34 -6.05 1.54
CA LEU A 52 29.38 -5.09 1.00
C LEU A 52 28.48 -5.75 -0.06
N GLY A 53 29.06 -6.55 -0.96
CA GLY A 53 28.32 -7.30 -1.97
C GLY A 53 27.35 -8.30 -1.36
N ALA A 54 27.80 -9.07 -0.36
CA ALA A 54 26.96 -10.03 0.37
C ALA A 54 25.82 -9.33 1.14
N ALA A 55 26.12 -8.22 1.84
CA ALA A 55 25.11 -7.42 2.53
C ALA A 55 24.08 -6.83 1.54
N THR A 56 24.54 -6.34 0.40
CA THR A 56 23.67 -5.81 -0.66
C THR A 56 22.79 -6.91 -1.26
N ALA A 57 23.36 -8.07 -1.57
CA ALA A 57 22.60 -9.22 -2.07
C ALA A 57 21.54 -9.65 -1.06
N LEU A 58 21.90 -9.81 0.22
CA LEU A 58 20.96 -10.14 1.30
C LEU A 58 19.84 -9.11 1.41
N PHE A 59 20.18 -7.82 1.41
CA PHE A 59 19.19 -6.74 1.46
C PHE A 59 18.20 -6.79 0.29
N LEU A 60 18.69 -6.98 -0.93
CA LEU A 60 17.85 -7.10 -2.13
C LEU A 60 17.00 -8.37 -2.09
N THR A 61 17.56 -9.51 -1.68
CA THR A 61 16.81 -10.76 -1.49
C THR A 61 15.69 -10.57 -0.47
N LEU A 62 15.95 -9.95 0.68
CA LEU A 62 14.94 -9.66 1.69
C LEU A 62 13.85 -8.72 1.14
N LYS A 63 14.20 -7.72 0.34
CA LYS A 63 13.23 -6.84 -0.34
C LYS A 63 12.33 -7.61 -1.31
N VAL A 64 12.90 -8.51 -2.12
CA VAL A 64 12.15 -9.35 -3.06
C VAL A 64 11.24 -10.34 -2.32
N VAL A 65 11.75 -11.02 -1.29
CA VAL A 65 10.96 -11.93 -0.45
C VAL A 65 9.81 -11.16 0.18
N HIS A 66 10.11 -10.03 0.84
CA HIS A 66 9.09 -9.19 1.44
C HIS A 66 8.06 -8.75 0.40
N PHE A 67 8.46 -8.32 -0.80
CA PHE A 67 7.51 -8.00 -1.88
C PHE A 67 6.62 -9.18 -2.27
N ALA A 68 7.18 -10.38 -2.41
CA ALA A 68 6.48 -11.56 -2.91
C ALA A 68 5.57 -12.23 -1.87
N THR A 69 5.92 -12.19 -0.57
CA THR A 69 5.21 -12.94 0.49
C THR A 69 3.68 -12.79 0.47
N PRO A 70 3.09 -11.59 0.36
CA PRO A 70 1.62 -11.45 0.38
C PRO A 70 0.90 -12.10 -0.81
N TYR A 71 1.61 -12.28 -1.93
CA TYR A 71 1.07 -12.85 -3.17
C TYR A 71 1.27 -14.36 -3.25
N LEU A 72 2.20 -14.90 -2.47
CA LEU A 72 2.45 -16.34 -2.35
C LEU A 72 1.73 -16.96 -1.15
N THR A 73 1.33 -16.16 -0.17
CA THR A 73 0.60 -16.63 1.03
C THR A 73 -0.86 -16.92 0.68
N PRO A 74 -1.37 -18.13 0.94
CA PRO A 74 -2.79 -18.45 0.74
C PRO A 74 -3.69 -17.60 1.63
N SER A 75 -4.87 -17.24 1.11
CA SER A 75 -5.87 -16.50 1.88
C SER A 75 -6.38 -17.30 3.07
N LYS A 76 -6.48 -16.64 4.22
CA LYS A 76 -7.06 -17.18 5.45
C LYS A 76 -8.51 -16.74 5.67
N LEU A 77 -9.22 -16.31 4.62
CA LEU A 77 -10.61 -15.84 4.69
C LEU A 77 -11.56 -16.82 5.40
N HIS A 78 -11.33 -18.13 5.25
CA HIS A 78 -12.13 -19.18 5.91
C HIS A 78 -12.14 -19.07 7.44
N ARG A 79 -11.15 -18.41 8.06
CA ARG A 79 -11.13 -18.17 9.52
C ARG A 79 -12.31 -17.35 10.02
N TYR A 80 -12.94 -16.58 9.14
CA TYR A 80 -14.08 -15.72 9.47
C TYR A 80 -15.42 -16.39 9.20
N GLN A 81 -15.42 -17.68 8.80
CA GLN A 81 -16.61 -18.50 8.63
C GLN A 81 -16.88 -19.32 9.90
N HIS A 82 -17.81 -18.82 10.70
CA HIS A 82 -18.39 -19.50 11.85
C HIS A 82 -19.61 -20.31 11.43
N ASP A 83 -19.54 -21.63 11.58
CA ASP A 83 -20.64 -22.61 11.57
C ASP A 83 -21.72 -22.41 10.48
N GLY A 84 -21.33 -21.90 9.30
CA GLY A 84 -22.22 -21.69 8.16
C GLY A 84 -23.20 -20.52 8.25
N ASN A 85 -23.13 -19.68 9.30
CA ASN A 85 -24.04 -18.53 9.49
C ASN A 85 -23.30 -17.21 9.72
N SER A 86 -22.24 -17.00 8.92
CA SER A 86 -21.42 -15.79 8.95
C SER A 86 -21.86 -14.78 7.91
N TRP A 87 -21.97 -13.54 8.34
CA TRP A 87 -22.41 -12.42 7.52
C TRP A 87 -21.26 -11.47 7.24
N ALA A 88 -21.27 -10.90 6.03
CA ALA A 88 -20.37 -9.85 5.62
C ALA A 88 -21.16 -8.59 5.23
N LEU A 89 -20.80 -7.45 5.81
CA LEU A 89 -21.34 -6.14 5.48
C LEU A 89 -20.49 -5.53 4.38
N VAL A 90 -21.08 -5.26 3.22
CA VAL A 90 -20.41 -4.58 2.12
C VAL A 90 -21.02 -3.20 1.91
N THR A 91 -20.24 -2.16 2.20
CA THR A 91 -20.67 -0.78 2.00
C THR A 91 -20.43 -0.32 0.56
N GLY A 92 -21.41 0.35 -0.05
CA GLY A 92 -21.29 0.82 -1.43
C GLY A 92 -21.30 -0.34 -2.41
N SER A 93 -22.18 -1.32 -2.19
CA SER A 93 -22.18 -2.61 -2.90
C SER A 93 -22.83 -2.57 -4.29
N THR A 94 -23.50 -1.47 -4.66
CA THR A 94 -24.34 -1.41 -5.87
C THR A 94 -23.60 -1.18 -7.19
N SER A 95 -22.27 -1.04 -7.15
CA SER A 95 -21.45 -0.93 -8.35
C SER A 95 -19.97 -1.17 -8.05
N GLY A 96 -19.18 -1.40 -9.09
CA GLY A 96 -17.72 -1.38 -9.02
C GLY A 96 -17.16 -2.41 -8.03
N ILE A 97 -16.17 -2.00 -7.23
CA ILE A 97 -15.43 -2.92 -6.36
C ILE A 97 -16.33 -3.50 -5.25
N GLY A 98 -17.29 -2.72 -4.76
CA GLY A 98 -18.26 -3.19 -3.77
C GLY A 98 -19.16 -4.29 -4.30
N GLU A 99 -19.64 -4.15 -5.53
CA GLU A 99 -20.39 -5.22 -6.21
C GLU A 99 -19.51 -6.46 -6.42
N GLY A 100 -18.25 -6.26 -6.81
CA GLY A 100 -17.25 -7.31 -6.89
C GLY A 100 -17.07 -8.07 -5.56
N PHE A 101 -17.00 -7.36 -4.43
CA PHE A 101 -16.91 -7.96 -3.10
C PHE A 101 -18.18 -8.75 -2.76
N ALA A 102 -19.37 -8.24 -3.09
CA ALA A 102 -20.61 -8.96 -2.87
C ALA A 102 -20.62 -10.32 -3.59
N HIS A 103 -20.27 -10.34 -4.89
CA HIS A 103 -20.15 -11.61 -5.63
C HIS A 103 -19.05 -12.52 -5.07
N ALA A 104 -17.87 -11.98 -4.76
CA ALA A 104 -16.75 -12.77 -4.29
C ALA A 104 -17.02 -13.40 -2.92
N LEU A 105 -17.68 -12.68 -2.00
CA LEU A 105 -18.07 -13.18 -0.68
C LEU A 105 -19.22 -14.20 -0.77
N ALA A 106 -20.23 -13.96 -1.62
CA ALA A 106 -21.29 -14.94 -1.87
C ALA A 106 -20.74 -16.25 -2.45
N ASN A 107 -19.80 -16.17 -3.40
CA ASN A 107 -19.10 -17.33 -3.94
C ASN A 107 -18.30 -18.09 -2.87
N LYS A 108 -17.87 -17.38 -1.81
CA LYS A 108 -17.25 -17.98 -0.63
C LYS A 108 -18.26 -18.41 0.43
N LYS A 109 -19.57 -18.37 0.16
CA LYS A 109 -20.66 -18.81 1.07
C LYS A 109 -20.82 -17.94 2.33
N PHE A 110 -20.47 -16.66 2.26
CA PHE A 110 -20.89 -15.69 3.29
C PHE A 110 -22.28 -15.16 2.97
N ASN A 111 -23.12 -15.04 4.00
CA ASN A 111 -24.34 -14.24 3.93
C ASN A 111 -23.98 -12.75 3.82
N LEU A 112 -24.85 -11.96 3.23
CA LEU A 112 -24.53 -10.58 2.85
C LEU A 112 -25.50 -9.58 3.44
N LEU A 113 -24.97 -8.58 4.13
CA LEU A 113 -25.66 -7.32 4.38
C LEU A 113 -25.12 -6.28 3.40
N LEU A 114 -25.95 -5.87 2.44
CA LEU A 114 -25.57 -4.98 1.36
C LEU A 114 -26.02 -3.55 1.64
N HIS A 115 -25.08 -2.63 1.72
CA HIS A 115 -25.35 -1.21 1.91
C HIS A 115 -25.21 -0.41 0.61
N GLY A 116 -26.18 0.44 0.33
CA GLY A 116 -26.16 1.35 -0.80
C GLY A 116 -27.22 2.44 -0.70
N ARG A 117 -27.16 3.40 -1.63
CA ARG A 117 -28.01 4.60 -1.63
C ARG A 117 -29.19 4.52 -2.60
N ASN A 118 -29.22 3.50 -3.44
CA ASN A 118 -30.20 3.34 -4.51
C ASN A 118 -30.88 1.97 -4.38
N GLN A 119 -32.16 1.99 -4.02
CA GLN A 119 -32.96 0.78 -3.80
C GLN A 119 -33.02 -0.09 -5.06
N ASN A 120 -33.31 0.49 -6.23
CA ASN A 120 -33.44 -0.28 -7.48
C ASN A 120 -32.15 -1.04 -7.84
N LYS A 121 -30.98 -0.42 -7.62
CA LYS A 121 -29.69 -1.10 -7.84
C LYS A 121 -29.44 -2.20 -6.83
N LEU A 122 -29.82 -2.01 -5.56
CA LEU A 122 -29.74 -3.06 -4.54
C LEU A 122 -30.66 -4.23 -4.87
N ASP A 123 -31.91 -3.97 -5.24
CA ASP A 123 -32.88 -5.02 -5.59
C ASP A 123 -32.41 -5.85 -6.78
N LYS A 124 -31.82 -5.18 -7.79
CA LYS A 124 -31.20 -5.86 -8.93
C LYS A 124 -30.05 -6.78 -8.47
N LEU A 125 -29.13 -6.25 -7.67
CA LEU A 125 -28.00 -7.03 -7.14
C LEU A 125 -28.47 -8.21 -6.28
N VAL A 126 -29.48 -8.02 -5.43
CA VAL A 126 -30.08 -9.10 -4.62
C VAL A 126 -30.64 -10.20 -5.51
N LYS A 127 -31.39 -9.86 -6.57
CA LYS A 127 -31.93 -10.84 -7.51
C LYS A 127 -30.82 -11.62 -8.21
N GLU A 128 -29.77 -10.94 -8.65
CA GLU A 128 -28.61 -11.55 -9.30
C GLU A 128 -27.86 -12.50 -8.36
N LEU A 129 -27.62 -12.08 -7.11
CA LEU A 129 -26.95 -12.89 -6.09
C LEU A 129 -27.78 -14.11 -5.69
N ASN A 130 -29.09 -13.96 -5.46
CA ASN A 130 -29.97 -15.08 -5.14
C ASN A 130 -30.07 -16.09 -6.29
N THR A 131 -29.98 -15.63 -7.54
CA THR A 131 -29.97 -16.52 -8.71
C THR A 131 -28.66 -17.31 -8.81
N GLN A 132 -27.52 -16.66 -8.57
CA GLN A 132 -26.19 -17.29 -8.69
C GLN A 132 -25.81 -18.11 -7.45
N TYR A 133 -26.30 -17.75 -6.27
CA TYR A 133 -25.90 -18.30 -4.98
C TYR A 133 -27.15 -18.56 -4.10
N PRO A 134 -27.98 -19.57 -4.43
CA PRO A 134 -29.27 -19.80 -3.76
C PRO A 134 -29.16 -20.12 -2.27
N ASP A 135 -28.00 -20.60 -1.80
CA ASP A 135 -27.76 -20.92 -0.39
C ASP A 135 -27.35 -19.70 0.45
N VAL A 136 -27.10 -18.54 -0.18
CA VAL A 136 -26.62 -17.34 0.48
C VAL A 136 -27.79 -16.43 0.82
N GLN A 137 -27.93 -16.07 2.09
CA GLN A 137 -28.91 -15.07 2.52
C GLN A 137 -28.39 -13.67 2.22
N VAL A 138 -29.25 -12.84 1.63
CA VAL A 138 -28.93 -11.45 1.33
C VAL A 138 -29.95 -10.54 2.00
N LYS A 139 -29.47 -9.62 2.82
CA LYS A 139 -30.24 -8.48 3.38
C LYS A 139 -29.65 -7.17 2.87
N THR A 140 -30.46 -6.11 2.88
CA THR A 140 -30.04 -4.80 2.41
C THR A 140 -30.29 -3.74 3.47
N VAL A 141 -29.47 -2.69 3.46
CA VAL A 141 -29.70 -1.46 4.22
C VAL A 141 -29.51 -0.25 3.31
N ILE A 142 -30.53 0.61 3.26
CA ILE A 142 -30.49 1.86 2.49
C ILE A 142 -30.04 2.97 3.41
N ALA A 143 -28.94 3.63 3.04
CA ALA A 143 -28.54 4.89 3.65
C ALA A 143 -27.73 5.69 2.62
N ASP A 144 -28.06 6.97 2.43
CA ASP A 144 -27.16 7.89 1.75
C ASP A 144 -26.20 8.48 2.78
N VAL A 145 -24.92 8.12 2.68
CA VAL A 145 -23.87 8.52 3.63
C VAL A 145 -23.01 9.66 3.09
N SER A 146 -23.51 10.40 2.08
CA SER A 146 -22.80 11.55 1.52
C SER A 146 -22.83 12.77 2.44
N ASP A 147 -23.90 12.95 3.21
CA ASP A 147 -24.03 14.06 4.15
C ASP A 147 -23.38 13.73 5.50
N ILE A 148 -22.85 14.76 6.17
CA ILE A 148 -22.05 14.61 7.39
C ILE A 148 -22.91 14.21 8.61
N ASP A 149 -24.17 14.58 8.60
CA ASP A 149 -25.12 14.33 9.70
C ASP A 149 -25.75 12.93 9.65
N VAL A 150 -25.38 12.12 8.65
CA VAL A 150 -25.95 10.79 8.48
C VAL A 150 -25.45 9.89 9.60
N ASP A 151 -26.40 9.45 10.42
CA ASP A 151 -26.18 8.50 11.49
C ASP A 151 -25.96 7.09 10.92
N VAL A 152 -24.88 6.45 11.36
CA VAL A 152 -24.56 5.06 11.00
C VAL A 152 -25.39 4.04 11.79
N SER A 153 -26.19 4.47 12.76
CA SER A 153 -27.01 3.62 13.64
C SER A 153 -27.96 2.70 12.86
N ALA A 154 -28.50 3.14 11.72
CA ALA A 154 -29.34 2.30 10.87
C ALA A 154 -28.57 1.09 10.32
N ILE A 155 -27.31 1.29 9.92
CA ILE A 155 -26.42 0.23 9.42
C ILE A 155 -26.04 -0.72 10.58
N VAL A 156 -25.69 -0.15 11.74
CA VAL A 156 -25.33 -0.91 12.95
C VAL A 156 -26.51 -1.75 13.46
N SER A 157 -27.71 -1.17 13.46
CA SER A 157 -28.95 -1.86 13.86
C SER A 157 -29.30 -2.99 12.90
N ALA A 158 -29.17 -2.76 11.59
CA ALA A 158 -29.36 -3.80 10.58
C ALA A 158 -28.35 -4.95 10.74
N ALA A 159 -27.09 -4.64 11.05
CA ALA A 159 -26.05 -5.62 11.32
C ALA A 159 -26.29 -6.41 12.62
N SER A 160 -26.78 -5.75 13.67
CA SER A 160 -27.07 -6.37 14.97
C SER A 160 -28.31 -7.26 14.92
N SER A 161 -29.23 -7.00 13.99
CA SER A 161 -30.48 -7.75 13.79
C SER A 161 -30.33 -8.93 12.81
N LEU A 162 -29.10 -9.29 12.45
CA LEU A 162 -28.83 -10.44 11.60
C LEU A 162 -29.10 -11.75 12.36
N PRO A 163 -29.59 -12.80 11.68
CA PRO A 163 -29.84 -14.10 12.32
C PRO A 163 -28.54 -14.86 12.63
N GLY A 164 -27.37 -14.27 12.39
CA GLY A 164 -26.06 -14.88 12.50
C GLY A 164 -25.00 -13.87 12.90
N LYS A 165 -23.73 -14.28 12.83
CA LYS A 165 -22.61 -13.43 13.26
C LYS A 165 -22.13 -12.58 12.09
N LEU A 166 -22.13 -11.25 12.25
CA LEU A 166 -21.38 -10.40 11.35
C LEU A 166 -19.89 -10.50 11.68
N THR A 167 -19.11 -11.03 10.74
CA THR A 167 -17.67 -11.31 10.93
C THR A 167 -16.78 -10.56 9.95
N ILE A 168 -17.36 -9.97 8.89
CA ILE A 168 -16.61 -9.18 7.90
C ILE A 168 -17.29 -7.82 7.71
N LEU A 169 -16.50 -6.76 7.80
CA LEU A 169 -16.88 -5.39 7.40
C LEU A 169 -15.99 -4.96 6.22
N ILE A 170 -16.61 -4.64 5.08
CA ILE A 170 -15.95 -4.04 3.92
C ILE A 170 -16.33 -2.55 3.84
N ASN A 171 -15.41 -1.70 4.28
CA ASN A 171 -15.44 -0.24 4.10
C ASN A 171 -15.01 0.12 2.67
N ASN A 172 -15.96 0.08 1.74
CA ASN A 172 -15.73 0.32 0.32
C ASN A 172 -16.41 1.60 -0.20
N VAL A 173 -17.38 2.18 0.51
CA VAL A 173 -17.93 3.50 0.15
C VAL A 173 -16.79 4.50 -0.04
N GLY A 174 -16.87 5.28 -1.12
CA GLY A 174 -15.90 6.32 -1.44
C GLY A 174 -15.60 6.38 -2.94
N GLY A 175 -14.45 6.96 -3.26
CA GLY A 175 -14.02 7.27 -4.62
C GLY A 175 -13.93 8.79 -4.85
N ALA A 176 -13.62 9.17 -6.09
CA ALA A 176 -13.62 10.54 -6.56
C ALA A 176 -14.88 11.01 -7.34
N PRO A 177 -16.10 10.43 -7.19
CA PRO A 177 -17.20 10.73 -8.12
C PRO A 177 -17.99 11.94 -7.66
N LEU A 178 -17.42 13.13 -7.82
CA LEU A 178 -18.13 14.39 -7.84
C LEU A 178 -17.59 15.14 -9.05
N SER A 179 -18.46 15.68 -9.90
CA SER A 179 -18.02 16.45 -11.07
C SER A 179 -17.50 17.81 -10.62
N PRO A 180 -16.30 18.25 -11.03
CA PRO A 180 -15.32 17.54 -11.86
C PRO A 180 -14.51 16.48 -11.09
N SER A 181 -14.24 15.34 -11.72
CA SER A 181 -13.41 14.25 -11.16
C SER A 181 -11.93 14.65 -11.12
N TYR A 182 -11.50 15.52 -12.04
CA TYR A 182 -10.15 16.06 -12.14
C TYR A 182 -10.15 17.59 -12.09
N GLY A 183 -10.67 18.15 -11.00
CA GLY A 183 -10.69 19.59 -10.71
C GLY A 183 -9.47 20.08 -9.92
N THR A 184 -9.08 21.33 -10.13
CA THR A 184 -8.19 22.05 -9.20
C THR A 184 -8.98 22.44 -7.94
N LEU A 185 -8.27 22.75 -6.85
CA LEU A 185 -8.93 23.13 -5.59
C LEU A 185 -9.80 24.41 -5.73
N THR A 186 -9.44 25.30 -6.66
CA THR A 186 -10.20 26.53 -6.94
C THR A 186 -11.44 26.31 -7.79
N GLU A 187 -11.61 25.12 -8.39
CA GLU A 187 -12.74 24.78 -9.26
C GLU A 187 -13.83 23.98 -8.53
N VAL A 188 -13.56 23.51 -7.31
CA VAL A 188 -14.50 22.76 -6.49
C VAL A 188 -15.04 23.63 -5.36
N ASP A 189 -16.32 23.45 -5.02
CA ASP A 189 -16.94 24.19 -3.92
C ASP A 189 -16.68 23.53 -2.54
N ALA A 190 -17.04 24.22 -1.46
CA ALA A 190 -16.87 23.70 -0.10
C ALA A 190 -17.60 22.37 0.12
N ASN A 191 -18.80 22.23 -0.46
CA ASN A 191 -19.62 21.04 -0.34
C ASN A 191 -18.96 19.81 -0.98
N TYR A 192 -18.28 19.99 -2.11
CA TYR A 192 -17.46 18.96 -2.75
C TYR A 192 -16.37 18.47 -1.81
N VAL A 193 -15.62 19.39 -1.21
CA VAL A 193 -14.52 19.08 -0.31
C VAL A 193 -15.04 18.30 0.91
N ASP A 194 -16.09 18.80 1.55
CA ASP A 194 -16.68 18.20 2.74
C ASP A 194 -17.25 16.81 2.45
N LYS A 195 -17.98 16.64 1.34
CA LYS A 195 -18.52 15.33 0.91
C LYS A 195 -17.41 14.34 0.60
N MET A 196 -16.33 14.78 -0.04
CA MET A 196 -15.20 13.90 -0.35
C MET A 196 -14.50 13.40 0.91
N ILE A 197 -14.27 14.29 1.88
CA ILE A 197 -13.71 13.96 3.20
C ILE A 197 -14.65 13.04 3.97
N ASN A 198 -15.95 13.36 3.98
CA ASN A 198 -16.95 12.59 4.70
C ASN A 198 -17.04 11.15 4.16
N LEU A 199 -17.25 10.99 2.85
CA LEU A 199 -17.41 9.69 2.21
C LEU A 199 -16.17 8.80 2.32
N ASN A 200 -14.98 9.37 2.12
CA ASN A 200 -13.76 8.56 2.05
C ASN A 200 -13.09 8.33 3.40
N SER A 201 -13.27 9.23 4.39
CA SER A 201 -12.53 9.18 5.66
C SER A 201 -13.46 9.13 6.88
N ARG A 202 -14.36 10.11 7.04
CA ARG A 202 -15.19 10.22 8.25
C ARG A 202 -16.17 9.06 8.38
N PHE A 203 -16.97 8.78 7.35
CA PHE A 203 -17.95 7.71 7.34
C PHE A 203 -17.35 6.33 7.68
N PRO A 204 -16.31 5.83 6.99
CA PRO A 204 -15.74 4.52 7.33
C PRO A 204 -15.12 4.49 8.73
N THR A 205 -14.59 5.62 9.23
CA THR A 205 -14.07 5.73 10.61
C THR A 205 -15.19 5.59 11.63
N GLN A 206 -16.29 6.35 11.44
CA GLN A 206 -17.45 6.32 12.33
C GLN A 206 -18.11 4.94 12.31
N LEU A 207 -18.31 4.36 11.13
CA LEU A 207 -18.86 3.01 11.01
C LEU A 207 -17.96 1.99 11.69
N THR A 208 -16.64 2.07 11.49
CA THR A 208 -15.70 1.17 12.17
C THR A 208 -15.82 1.29 13.69
N ARG A 209 -15.84 2.51 14.25
CA ARG A 209 -16.00 2.74 15.69
C ARG A 209 -17.25 2.07 16.25
N GLU A 210 -18.40 2.28 15.61
CA GLU A 210 -19.68 1.72 16.09
C GLU A 210 -19.79 0.21 15.89
N MET A 211 -19.09 -0.35 14.88
CA MET A 211 -19.11 -1.79 14.58
C MET A 211 -18.11 -2.59 15.43
N LEU A 212 -17.08 -1.96 15.99
CA LEU A 212 -16.02 -2.63 16.77
C LEU A 212 -16.55 -3.50 17.92
N PRO A 213 -17.52 -3.06 18.76
CA PRO A 213 -18.08 -3.91 19.82
C PRO A 213 -18.72 -5.19 19.25
N LEU A 214 -19.51 -5.08 18.19
CA LEU A 214 -20.17 -6.22 17.54
C LEU A 214 -19.15 -7.18 16.93
N LEU A 215 -18.14 -6.67 16.21
CA LEU A 215 -17.09 -7.48 15.58
C LEU A 215 -16.18 -8.16 16.63
N THR A 216 -15.97 -7.50 17.78
CA THR A 216 -15.23 -8.10 18.91
C THR A 216 -15.99 -9.30 19.47
N ASN A 217 -17.30 -9.15 19.70
CA ASN A 217 -18.16 -10.23 20.19
C ASN A 217 -18.27 -11.39 19.19
N ASN A 218 -18.13 -11.10 17.89
CA ASN A 218 -18.18 -12.09 16.81
C ASN A 218 -16.80 -12.60 16.37
N SER A 219 -15.73 -12.29 17.12
CA SER A 219 -14.37 -12.61 16.71
C SER A 219 -14.11 -14.13 16.57
N PRO A 220 -13.19 -14.58 15.68
CA PRO A 220 -12.38 -13.78 14.75
C PRO A 220 -13.22 -13.00 13.75
N ALA A 221 -12.82 -11.75 13.50
CA ALA A 221 -13.48 -10.85 12.55
C ALA A 221 -12.47 -10.11 11.65
N LEU A 222 -12.95 -9.54 10.55
CA LEU A 222 -12.16 -8.88 9.53
C LEU A 222 -12.77 -7.51 9.20
N ILE A 223 -11.93 -6.48 9.18
CA ILE A 223 -12.27 -5.16 8.67
C ILE A 223 -11.36 -4.88 7.49
N MET A 224 -11.95 -4.70 6.30
CA MET A 224 -11.24 -4.33 5.09
C MET A 224 -11.63 -2.94 4.63
N SER A 225 -10.64 -2.12 4.28
CA SER A 225 -10.86 -0.76 3.80
C SER A 225 -10.30 -0.58 2.38
N THR A 226 -11.09 -0.02 1.47
CA THR A 226 -10.63 0.31 0.12
C THR A 226 -9.74 1.56 0.13
N CYS A 227 -8.43 1.34 0.05
CA CYS A 227 -7.39 2.35 -0.06
C CYS A 227 -7.01 2.57 -1.54
N SER A 228 -6.08 3.50 -1.82
CA SER A 228 -5.61 3.74 -3.18
C SER A 228 -4.12 4.08 -3.21
N VAL A 229 -3.47 3.79 -4.34
CA VAL A 229 -2.08 4.20 -4.59
C VAL A 229 -1.90 5.72 -4.53
N THR A 230 -2.97 6.50 -4.72
CA THR A 230 -2.96 7.97 -4.54
C THR A 230 -2.80 8.39 -3.07
N GLY A 231 -3.01 7.47 -2.13
CA GLY A 231 -2.71 7.69 -0.71
C GLY A 231 -1.22 7.63 -0.39
N TYR A 232 -0.40 7.01 -1.25
CA TYR A 232 1.06 7.00 -1.12
C TYR A 232 1.70 8.27 -1.64
N ARG A 233 1.08 8.86 -2.67
CA ARG A 233 1.60 10.04 -3.34
C ARG A 233 0.44 10.82 -3.93
N GLY A 234 0.35 12.10 -3.56
CA GLY A 234 -0.67 12.99 -4.09
C GLY A 234 -0.57 13.13 -5.60
N LEU A 235 -1.72 13.09 -6.27
CA LEU A 235 -1.82 13.33 -7.72
C LEU A 235 -2.44 14.71 -8.01
N PRO A 236 -1.97 15.41 -9.06
CA PRO A 236 -2.63 16.63 -9.54
C PRO A 236 -4.12 16.39 -9.80
N TYR A 237 -4.94 17.41 -9.52
CA TYR A 237 -6.39 17.37 -9.69
C TYR A 237 -7.16 16.38 -8.79
N LEU A 238 -6.45 15.64 -7.93
CA LEU A 238 -7.03 14.71 -6.95
C LEU A 238 -6.52 15.03 -5.54
N ALA A 239 -6.28 16.31 -5.22
CA ALA A 239 -5.62 16.71 -3.98
C ALA A 239 -6.40 16.23 -2.73
N VAL A 240 -7.69 16.58 -2.64
CA VAL A 240 -8.56 16.17 -1.52
C VAL A 240 -8.72 14.65 -1.50
N TYR A 241 -8.97 14.02 -2.65
CA TYR A 241 -9.10 12.56 -2.74
C TYR A 241 -7.84 11.83 -2.25
N SER A 242 -6.66 12.25 -2.72
CA SER A 242 -5.37 11.69 -2.31
C SER A 242 -5.16 11.85 -0.81
N ALA A 243 -5.49 13.01 -0.23
CA ALA A 243 -5.42 13.23 1.21
C ALA A 243 -6.33 12.28 1.99
N THR A 244 -7.57 12.05 1.54
CA THR A 244 -8.47 11.07 2.19
C THR A 244 -7.95 9.63 2.12
N LYS A 245 -7.27 9.26 1.03
CA LYS A 245 -6.67 7.92 0.90
C LYS A 245 -5.40 7.78 1.73
N ALA A 246 -4.65 8.86 1.94
CA ALA A 246 -3.55 8.91 2.91
C ALA A 246 -4.07 8.79 4.36
N PHE A 247 -5.20 9.45 4.69
CA PHE A 247 -5.88 9.28 5.98
C PHE A 247 -6.23 7.81 6.22
N ASN A 248 -6.92 7.16 5.27
CA ASN A 248 -7.26 5.74 5.38
C ASN A 248 -6.01 4.86 5.50
N TYR A 249 -4.91 5.26 4.85
CA TYR A 249 -3.67 4.52 4.92
C TYR A 249 -3.17 4.40 6.38
N ILE A 250 -2.97 5.55 7.02
CA ILE A 250 -2.48 5.65 8.39
C ILE A 250 -3.52 5.15 9.40
N PHE A 251 -4.81 5.42 9.17
CA PHE A 251 -5.89 4.93 10.04
C PHE A 251 -5.87 3.39 10.15
N ASN A 252 -5.75 2.66 9.03
CA ASN A 252 -5.72 1.20 9.09
C ASN A 252 -4.45 0.68 9.79
N GLU A 253 -3.29 1.31 9.60
CA GLU A 253 -2.05 0.92 10.29
C GLU A 253 -2.18 1.12 11.80
N ALA A 254 -2.66 2.28 12.23
CA ALA A 254 -2.90 2.58 13.64
C ALA A 254 -3.91 1.61 14.26
N MET A 255 -5.06 1.40 13.61
CA MET A 255 -6.08 0.45 14.07
C MET A 255 -5.56 -0.99 14.14
N ALA A 256 -4.76 -1.43 13.16
CA ALA A 256 -4.17 -2.76 13.19
C ALA A 256 -3.26 -2.93 14.43
N THR A 257 -2.44 -1.92 14.75
CA THR A 257 -1.57 -1.97 15.93
C THR A 257 -2.35 -1.84 17.24
N GLU A 258 -3.40 -1.02 17.27
CA GLU A 258 -4.28 -0.87 18.44
C GLU A 258 -5.00 -2.18 18.78
N LEU A 259 -5.60 -2.82 17.77
CA LEU A 259 -6.28 -4.11 17.95
C LEU A 259 -5.33 -5.21 18.45
N LEU A 260 -4.07 -5.21 17.98
CA LEU A 260 -3.05 -6.13 18.48
C LEU A 260 -2.63 -5.82 19.93
N ALA A 261 -2.42 -4.54 20.27
CA ALA A 261 -2.08 -4.12 21.62
C ALA A 261 -3.17 -4.48 22.63
N GLU A 262 -4.44 -4.37 22.22
CA GLU A 262 -5.63 -4.72 22.99
C GLU A 262 -5.99 -6.22 22.92
N SER A 263 -5.14 -7.05 22.30
CA SER A 263 -5.35 -8.49 22.12
C SER A 263 -6.71 -8.85 21.50
N LYS A 264 -7.25 -7.99 20.63
CA LYS A 264 -8.49 -8.22 19.89
C LYS A 264 -8.21 -9.12 18.69
N ASN A 265 -9.01 -10.18 18.53
CA ASN A 265 -8.92 -11.09 17.39
C ASN A 265 -9.67 -10.53 16.18
N ILE A 266 -9.25 -9.35 15.72
CA ILE A 266 -9.81 -8.66 14.56
C ILE A 266 -8.65 -8.31 13.61
N GLU A 267 -8.72 -8.78 12.37
CA GLU A 267 -7.77 -8.38 11.32
C GLU A 267 -8.23 -7.05 10.69
N MET A 268 -7.32 -6.08 10.68
CA MET A 268 -7.49 -4.82 9.94
C MET A 268 -6.64 -4.87 8.67
N LEU A 269 -7.27 -4.72 7.49
CA LEU A 269 -6.58 -4.83 6.20
C LEU A 269 -7.01 -3.73 5.22
N GLY A 270 -6.10 -2.80 4.95
CA GLY A 270 -6.20 -1.84 3.87
C GLY A 270 -5.85 -2.48 2.52
N ILE A 271 -6.79 -2.46 1.58
CA ILE A 271 -6.55 -2.92 0.20
C ILE A 271 -6.24 -1.71 -0.66
N VAL A 272 -5.00 -1.60 -1.10
CA VAL A 272 -4.55 -0.52 -1.98
C VAL A 272 -4.89 -0.87 -3.41
N VAL A 273 -5.73 -0.04 -4.05
CA VAL A 273 -6.12 -0.21 -5.45
C VAL A 273 -5.47 0.84 -6.35
N ALA A 274 -5.16 0.44 -7.58
CA ALA A 274 -4.77 1.33 -8.66
C ALA A 274 -5.90 1.42 -9.70
N SER A 275 -5.59 1.42 -11.00
CA SER A 275 -6.61 1.53 -12.05
C SER A 275 -7.53 0.30 -12.07
N VAL A 276 -8.82 0.51 -11.84
CA VAL A 276 -9.85 -0.54 -11.87
C VAL A 276 -11.02 -0.05 -12.70
N VAL A 277 -11.47 -0.85 -13.67
CA VAL A 277 -12.66 -0.54 -14.47
C VAL A 277 -13.88 -0.56 -13.55
N SER A 278 -14.57 0.58 -13.45
CA SER A 278 -15.76 0.74 -12.62
C SER A 278 -16.63 1.90 -13.11
N ALA A 279 -17.83 2.05 -12.55
CA ALA A 279 -18.69 3.19 -12.86
C ALA A 279 -18.02 4.56 -12.60
N GLY A 280 -17.11 4.62 -11.62
CA GLY A 280 -16.34 5.84 -11.29
C GLY A 280 -15.01 5.98 -12.04
N ASN A 281 -14.61 4.99 -12.83
CA ASN A 281 -13.38 5.02 -13.64
C ASN A 281 -13.63 4.32 -14.97
N LYS A 282 -14.11 5.09 -15.95
CA LYS A 282 -14.48 4.64 -17.30
C LYS A 282 -13.24 4.42 -18.16
N THR A 283 -12.50 3.38 -17.84
CA THR A 283 -11.34 2.93 -18.61
C THR A 283 -11.57 1.51 -19.13
N THR A 284 -10.64 0.98 -19.94
CA THR A 284 -10.69 -0.39 -20.47
C THR A 284 -9.73 -1.31 -19.71
N GLU A 285 -10.03 -2.61 -19.72
CA GLU A 285 -9.12 -3.61 -19.16
C GLU A 285 -7.79 -3.64 -19.93
N GLY A 286 -6.70 -3.92 -19.24
CA GLY A 286 -5.37 -3.93 -19.81
C GLY A 286 -4.37 -4.63 -18.89
N VAL A 287 -3.08 -4.49 -19.20
CA VAL A 287 -2.00 -5.19 -18.45
C VAL A 287 -2.01 -4.83 -16.97
N PHE A 288 -2.26 -3.56 -16.66
CA PHE A 288 -2.30 -2.98 -15.30
C PHE A 288 -3.66 -2.36 -14.95
N THR A 289 -4.72 -2.82 -15.62
CA THR A 289 -6.10 -2.40 -15.32
C THR A 289 -6.98 -3.64 -15.37
N CYS A 290 -7.57 -4.01 -14.24
CA CYS A 290 -8.53 -5.12 -14.17
C CYS A 290 -9.96 -4.60 -13.96
N ASN A 291 -10.97 -5.44 -14.19
CA ASN A 291 -12.32 -5.13 -13.73
C ASN A 291 -12.46 -5.24 -12.20
N ALA A 292 -13.53 -4.66 -11.70
CA ALA A 292 -13.81 -4.57 -10.28
C ALA A 292 -14.02 -5.92 -9.58
N ARG A 293 -14.63 -6.90 -10.26
CA ARG A 293 -14.81 -8.26 -9.72
C ARG A 293 -13.46 -8.93 -9.48
N LYS A 294 -12.55 -8.85 -10.45
CA LYS A 294 -11.19 -9.39 -10.32
C LYS A 294 -10.43 -8.71 -9.18
N MET A 295 -10.56 -7.38 -9.02
CA MET A 295 -9.93 -6.66 -7.91
C MET A 295 -10.43 -7.16 -6.55
N ALA A 296 -11.75 -7.34 -6.39
CA ALA A 296 -12.33 -7.83 -5.15
C ALA A 296 -11.90 -9.27 -4.82
N GLU A 297 -11.85 -10.17 -5.81
CA GLU A 297 -11.37 -11.54 -5.64
C GLU A 297 -9.90 -11.58 -5.20
N GLU A 298 -9.04 -10.78 -5.85
CA GLU A 298 -7.62 -10.67 -5.48
C GLU A 298 -7.44 -10.05 -4.10
N ALA A 299 -8.26 -9.06 -3.74
CA ALA A 299 -8.26 -8.44 -2.43
C ALA A 299 -8.59 -9.43 -1.31
N LEU A 300 -9.64 -10.24 -1.46
CA LEU A 300 -9.95 -11.34 -0.53
C LEU A 300 -8.84 -12.40 -0.51
N GLY A 301 -8.13 -12.57 -1.63
CA GLY A 301 -6.94 -13.39 -1.76
C GLY A 301 -5.76 -12.96 -0.87
N ARG A 302 -5.76 -11.73 -0.36
CA ARG A 302 -4.70 -11.19 0.52
C ARG A 302 -5.03 -11.27 2.02
N VAL A 303 -6.24 -11.72 2.36
CA VAL A 303 -6.67 -11.85 3.77
C VAL A 303 -5.76 -12.82 4.52
N GLY A 304 -5.26 -12.41 5.68
CA GLY A 304 -4.33 -13.18 6.51
C GLY A 304 -2.87 -13.11 6.06
N CYS A 305 -2.51 -12.17 5.18
CA CYS A 305 -1.13 -11.99 4.69
C CYS A 305 -0.16 -11.37 5.72
N GLY A 306 -0.65 -11.01 6.92
CA GLY A 306 0.17 -10.46 8.00
C GLY A 306 0.57 -9.01 7.82
N ARG A 307 -0.20 -8.24 7.03
CA ARG A 307 -0.01 -6.80 6.84
C ARG A 307 -1.26 -6.02 7.19
N ALA A 308 -1.09 -4.81 7.70
CA ALA A 308 -2.19 -3.86 7.82
C ALA A 308 -2.63 -3.27 6.47
N GLN A 309 -1.75 -3.36 5.45
CA GLN A 309 -1.93 -2.74 4.13
C GLN A 309 -1.28 -3.60 3.04
N VAL A 310 -1.96 -3.78 1.90
CA VAL A 310 -1.43 -4.53 0.76
C VAL A 310 -2.07 -4.07 -0.54
N ILE A 311 -1.28 -4.01 -1.62
CA ILE A 311 -1.83 -3.81 -2.97
C ILE A 311 -2.57 -5.08 -3.37
N GLY A 312 -3.88 -4.98 -3.60
CA GLY A 312 -4.77 -6.14 -3.75
C GLY A 312 -4.33 -7.08 -4.88
N TRP A 313 -4.09 -6.52 -6.07
CA TRP A 313 -3.68 -7.26 -7.25
C TRP A 313 -2.17 -7.15 -7.52
N TRP A 314 -1.52 -8.29 -7.70
CA TRP A 314 -0.06 -8.36 -7.86
C TRP A 314 0.49 -7.55 -9.03
N ARG A 315 -0.27 -7.38 -10.13
CA ARG A 315 0.19 -6.58 -11.27
C ARG A 315 0.30 -5.11 -10.94
N HIS A 316 -0.63 -4.57 -10.14
CA HIS A 316 -0.50 -3.22 -9.59
C HIS A 316 0.72 -3.12 -8.67
N ALA A 317 1.04 -4.18 -7.91
CA ALA A 317 2.22 -4.20 -7.06
C ALA A 317 3.52 -4.14 -7.86
N VAL A 318 3.60 -4.92 -8.95
CA VAL A 318 4.74 -4.88 -9.89
C VAL A 318 4.84 -3.51 -10.55
N GLN A 319 3.72 -2.96 -11.04
CA GLN A 319 3.68 -1.61 -11.63
C GLN A 319 4.23 -0.56 -10.65
N TRP A 320 3.74 -0.58 -9.41
CA TRP A 320 4.17 0.34 -8.36
C TRP A 320 5.65 0.16 -8.02
N TRP A 321 6.12 -1.08 -7.91
CA TRP A 321 7.52 -1.39 -7.67
C TRP A 321 8.42 -0.85 -8.80
N LEU A 322 8.05 -1.05 -10.06
CA LEU A 322 8.78 -0.48 -11.21
C LEU A 322 8.78 1.06 -11.19
N MET A 323 7.65 1.69 -10.86
CA MET A 323 7.56 3.14 -10.72
C MET A 323 8.45 3.67 -9.59
N SER A 324 8.64 2.89 -8.52
CA SER A 324 9.51 3.26 -7.40
C SER A 324 11.01 3.23 -7.73
N LEU A 325 11.40 2.61 -8.84
CA LEU A 325 12.79 2.61 -9.33
C LEU A 325 13.16 3.91 -10.05
N LEU A 326 12.16 4.70 -10.47
CA LEU A 326 12.39 5.96 -11.16
C LEU A 326 12.83 7.05 -10.18
N PRO A 327 13.74 7.95 -10.59
CA PRO A 327 14.01 9.18 -9.85
C PRO A 327 12.73 9.99 -9.62
N ALA A 328 12.63 10.66 -8.47
CA ALA A 328 11.43 11.38 -8.07
C ALA A 328 10.92 12.36 -9.14
N TRP A 329 11.81 13.12 -9.78
CA TRP A 329 11.46 14.08 -10.84
C TRP A 329 10.87 13.42 -12.08
N ALA A 330 11.34 12.22 -12.44
CA ALA A 330 10.88 11.51 -13.63
C ALA A 330 9.49 10.92 -13.39
N LEU A 331 9.31 10.33 -12.20
CA LEU A 331 8.01 9.83 -11.76
C LEU A 331 6.98 10.95 -11.65
N GLU A 332 7.36 12.09 -11.07
CA GLU A 332 6.48 13.26 -10.94
C GLU A 332 6.07 13.80 -12.32
N LYS A 333 7.01 13.97 -13.25
CA LYS A 333 6.71 14.40 -14.62
C LYS A 333 5.75 13.44 -15.33
N ALA A 334 5.95 12.13 -15.18
CA ALA A 334 5.07 11.11 -15.77
C ALA A 334 3.65 11.16 -15.17
N LEU A 335 3.54 11.30 -13.85
CA LEU A 335 2.25 11.42 -13.16
C LEU A 335 1.51 12.71 -13.54
N ILE A 336 2.22 13.84 -13.62
CA ILE A 336 1.64 15.11 -14.08
C ILE A 336 1.08 14.95 -15.49
N GLY A 337 1.87 14.42 -16.44
CA GLY A 337 1.42 14.19 -17.82
C GLY A 337 0.15 13.33 -17.88
N ALA A 338 0.16 12.17 -17.22
CA ALA A 338 -1.00 11.26 -17.20
C ALA A 338 -2.26 11.91 -16.59
N MET A 339 -2.11 12.73 -15.55
CA MET A 339 -3.23 13.40 -14.90
C MET A 339 -3.76 14.60 -15.71
N THR A 340 -2.88 15.34 -16.39
CA THR A 340 -3.28 16.39 -17.32
C THR A 340 -4.05 15.81 -18.50
N ASP A 341 -3.62 14.68 -19.05
CA ASP A 341 -4.35 13.99 -20.13
C ASP A 341 -5.76 13.56 -19.70
N ARG A 342 -5.90 13.00 -18.49
CA ARG A 342 -7.20 12.61 -17.93
C ARG A 342 -8.13 13.81 -17.71
N ARG A 343 -7.59 14.93 -17.25
CA ARG A 343 -8.34 16.17 -17.12
C ARG A 343 -8.85 16.67 -18.47
N VAL A 344 -8.01 16.61 -19.51
CA VAL A 344 -8.41 17.00 -20.87
C VAL A 344 -9.51 16.07 -21.42
N GLN A 345 -9.42 14.77 -21.17
CA GLN A 345 -10.46 13.79 -21.55
C GLN A 345 -11.80 14.10 -20.87
N GLU A 346 -11.78 14.35 -19.55
CA GLU A 346 -13.00 14.73 -18.82
C GLU A 346 -13.64 16.02 -19.37
N GLN A 347 -12.82 17.04 -19.69
CA GLN A 347 -13.30 18.29 -20.27
C GLN A 347 -13.91 18.11 -21.67
N LYS A 348 -13.52 17.08 -22.40
CA LYS A 348 -14.10 16.70 -23.70
C LYS A 348 -15.35 15.81 -23.57
N GLY A 349 -15.64 15.30 -22.37
CA GLY A 349 -16.72 14.34 -22.13
C GLY A 349 -16.40 12.92 -22.62
N GLU A 350 -15.12 12.59 -22.80
CA GLU A 350 -14.59 11.27 -23.18
C GLU A 350 -14.44 10.36 -21.95
#